data_AF-A0A6P1CPM7-F1
#
_entry.id   AF-A0A6P1CPM7-F1
#
_cell.length_a   1.000
_cell.length_b   1.000
_cell.length_c   1.000
_cell.angle_alpha   90.00
_cell.angle_beta   90.00
_cell.angle_gamma   90.00
#
_symmetry.space_group_name_H-M   'P 1'
#
loop_
_entity.id
_entity.type
_entity.pdbx_description
1 polymer ?
#
loop_
_entity_poly.entity_id
_entity_poly.type
_entity_poly.pdbx_seq_one_letter_code
_entity_poly.pdbx_strand_id
1 'polypeptide(L)'
;MSRLPLVTPETADADQAELLADVQRQLGRVPNLYAALANSAATLRGYLALRSALTGGTLDVRTRERLALLVAADNGCDYCVAAHTMRAGRMGLSEQEIADTRLARAEDSHTDAVLRFAHAVLHERGRVDDALLAGVRAQGVTDAELSEIVGHVALNILSNYFNHVARPELDLPPAAPTEGHTMTQTWRTATRIELADGYTLLDRHGAPVAVVDDARIAIEGGFLHVKVVDGAAVQIVSAPAVARVDYLNAA
;
A
#
# COMPACT_ATOMS: atom_id res chain seq x y z
N MET A 1 12.13 -14.53 8.28
CA MET A 1 13.42 -14.20 7.64
C MET A 1 13.22 -13.78 6.20
N SER A 2 13.87 -12.68 5.81
CA SER A 2 13.87 -12.16 4.44
C SER A 2 14.43 -13.19 3.44
N ARG A 3 13.88 -13.24 2.23
CA ARG A 3 14.33 -14.12 1.13
C ARG A 3 15.59 -13.61 0.44
N LEU A 4 15.78 -12.29 0.42
CA LEU A 4 17.06 -11.68 0.07
C LEU A 4 17.76 -11.23 1.35
N PRO A 5 19.08 -11.41 1.49
CA PRO A 5 19.78 -11.02 2.71
C PRO A 5 19.69 -9.51 2.92
N LEU A 6 19.69 -9.06 4.17
CA LEU A 6 19.71 -7.64 4.47
C LEU A 6 21.18 -7.19 4.53
N VAL A 7 21.57 -6.23 3.69
CA VAL A 7 22.91 -5.65 3.76
C VAL A 7 23.02 -4.81 5.02
N THR A 8 24.06 -5.08 5.81
CA THR A 8 24.37 -4.42 7.09
C THR A 8 25.66 -3.60 6.96
N PRO A 9 25.95 -2.68 7.89
CA PRO A 9 27.22 -1.94 7.88
C PRO A 9 28.47 -2.84 7.84
N GLU A 10 28.40 -4.04 8.41
CA GLU A 10 29.50 -5.01 8.45
C GLU A 10 29.67 -5.81 7.15
N THR A 11 28.61 -5.90 6.34
CA THR A 11 28.57 -6.71 5.11
C THR A 11 28.56 -5.87 3.84
N ALA A 12 28.33 -4.56 3.96
CA ALA A 12 28.29 -3.63 2.84
C ALA A 12 29.68 -3.41 2.21
N ASP A 13 29.73 -3.41 0.88
CA ASP A 13 30.82 -2.78 0.14
C ASP A 13 30.73 -1.24 0.19
N ALA A 14 31.70 -0.56 -0.41
CA ALA A 14 31.78 0.91 -0.37
C ALA A 14 30.56 1.59 -1.02
N ASP A 15 30.07 1.09 -2.16
CA ASP A 15 28.93 1.65 -2.88
C ASP A 15 27.63 1.43 -2.10
N GLN A 16 27.45 0.23 -1.53
CA GLN A 16 26.31 -0.09 -0.69
C GLN A 16 26.28 0.76 0.58
N ALA A 17 27.44 0.94 1.22
CA ALA A 17 27.55 1.73 2.44
C ALA A 17 27.20 3.21 2.19
N GLU A 18 27.66 3.80 1.08
CA GLU A 18 27.31 5.16 0.68
C GLU A 18 25.79 5.31 0.48
N LEU A 19 25.17 4.41 -0.29
CA LEU A 19 23.74 4.47 -0.57
C LEU A 19 22.89 4.26 0.69
N LEU A 20 23.30 3.36 1.60
CA LEU A 20 22.60 3.13 2.87
C LEU A 20 22.77 4.30 3.84
N ALA A 21 23.93 4.96 3.84
CA ALA A 21 24.13 6.20 4.60
C ALA A 21 23.20 7.31 4.09
N ASP A 22 22.97 7.41 2.79
CA ASP A 22 22.01 8.37 2.21
C ASP A 22 20.57 8.10 2.66
N VAL A 23 20.17 6.83 2.69
CA VAL A 23 18.86 6.42 3.24
C VAL A 23 18.75 6.82 4.72
N GLN A 24 19.78 6.50 5.52
CA GLN A 24 19.85 6.86 6.93
C GLN A 24 19.70 8.37 7.14
N ARG A 25 20.38 9.21 6.34
CA ARG A 25 20.28 10.68 6.42
C ARG A 25 18.88 11.18 6.11
N GLN A 26 18.20 10.59 5.12
CA GLN A 26 16.88 11.04 4.69
C GLN A 26 15.74 10.58 5.60
N LEU A 27 15.86 9.38 6.19
CA LEU A 27 14.77 8.73 6.92
C LEU A 27 15.04 8.57 8.42
N GLY A 28 16.24 8.88 8.88
CA GLY A 28 16.69 8.68 10.28
C GLY A 28 16.95 7.22 10.66
N ARG A 29 16.72 6.28 9.73
CA ARG A 29 16.97 4.84 9.85
C ARG A 29 17.13 4.23 8.46
N VAL A 30 17.60 2.99 8.38
CA VAL A 30 17.57 2.17 7.16
C VAL A 30 16.45 1.13 7.28
N PRO A 31 15.29 1.32 6.61
CA PRO A 31 14.25 0.29 6.59
C PRO A 31 14.70 -0.98 5.86
N ASN A 32 14.17 -2.13 6.27
CA ASN A 32 14.54 -3.43 5.70
C ASN A 32 14.37 -3.53 4.17
N LEU A 33 13.41 -2.80 3.57
CA LEU A 33 13.30 -2.66 2.11
C LEU A 33 14.61 -2.13 1.49
N TYR A 34 15.20 -1.08 2.06
CA TYR A 34 16.42 -0.47 1.53
C TYR A 34 17.65 -1.35 1.78
N ALA A 35 17.72 -1.97 2.96
CA ALA A 35 18.78 -2.95 3.28
C ALA A 35 18.75 -4.16 2.32
N ALA A 36 17.56 -4.62 1.94
CA ALA A 36 17.40 -5.67 0.94
C ALA A 36 17.71 -5.16 -0.48
N LEU A 37 17.26 -3.96 -0.87
CA LEU A 37 17.58 -3.38 -2.19
C LEU A 37 19.09 -3.20 -2.40
N ALA A 38 19.85 -2.95 -1.32
CA ALA A 38 21.30 -2.80 -1.36
C ALA A 38 22.05 -4.05 -1.84
N ASN A 39 21.42 -5.23 -1.93
CA ASN A 39 22.01 -6.38 -2.63
C ASN A 39 22.46 -6.04 -4.07
N SER A 40 21.86 -5.02 -4.68
CA SER A 40 22.31 -4.44 -5.94
C SER A 40 22.43 -2.92 -5.77
N ALA A 41 23.66 -2.43 -5.66
CA ALA A 41 23.94 -0.99 -5.61
C ALA A 41 23.33 -0.26 -6.83
N ALA A 42 23.36 -0.89 -8.01
CA ALA A 42 22.73 -0.34 -9.22
C ALA A 42 21.21 -0.16 -9.06
N THR A 43 20.52 -1.14 -8.51
CA THR A 43 19.06 -1.08 -8.30
C THR A 43 18.71 -0.06 -7.22
N LEU A 44 19.41 -0.07 -6.08
CA LEU A 44 19.17 0.90 -5.00
C LEU A 44 19.44 2.34 -5.46
N ARG A 45 20.55 2.57 -6.17
CA ARG A 45 20.90 3.88 -6.73
C ARG A 45 19.83 4.39 -7.69
N GLY A 46 19.36 3.55 -8.61
CA GLY A 46 18.30 3.91 -9.55
C GLY A 46 16.98 4.23 -8.84
N TYR A 47 16.58 3.41 -7.86
CA TYR A 47 15.39 3.65 -7.06
C TYR A 47 15.46 4.98 -6.30
N LEU A 48 16.58 5.26 -5.62
CA LEU A 48 16.79 6.49 -4.89
C LEU A 48 16.81 7.72 -5.80
N ALA A 49 17.45 7.62 -6.96
CA ALA A 49 17.50 8.70 -7.94
C ALA A 49 16.10 9.04 -8.48
N LEU A 50 15.33 8.02 -8.89
CA LEU A 50 13.95 8.22 -9.36
C LEU A 50 13.07 8.82 -8.25
N ARG A 51 13.14 8.27 -7.04
CA ARG A 51 12.41 8.79 -5.87
C ARG A 51 12.76 10.24 -5.57
N SER A 52 14.04 10.60 -5.65
CA SER A 52 14.51 11.97 -5.41
C SER A 52 14.00 12.93 -6.47
N ALA A 53 14.08 12.54 -7.75
CA ALA A 53 13.60 13.36 -8.87
C ALA A 53 12.10 13.65 -8.74
N LEU A 54 11.29 12.60 -8.55
CA LEU A 54 9.84 12.74 -8.37
C LEU A 54 9.47 13.49 -7.08
N THR A 55 10.35 13.49 -6.08
CA THR A 55 10.11 14.26 -4.85
C THR A 55 10.18 15.77 -5.04
N GLY A 56 10.93 16.23 -6.03
CA GLY A 56 11.02 17.63 -6.46
C GLY A 56 10.04 18.01 -7.57
N GLY A 57 9.08 17.12 -7.90
CA GLY A 57 8.05 17.36 -8.91
C GLY A 57 6.96 18.34 -8.48
N THR A 58 5.95 18.49 -9.35
CA THR A 58 4.81 19.38 -9.14
C THR A 58 3.78 18.81 -8.15
N LEU A 59 3.69 17.49 -8.01
CA LEU A 59 2.74 16.87 -7.07
C LEU A 59 3.15 17.17 -5.61
N ASP A 60 2.20 17.65 -4.82
CA ASP A 60 2.43 17.91 -3.41
C ASP A 60 2.70 16.61 -2.62
N VAL A 61 3.26 16.77 -1.42
CA VAL A 61 3.70 15.64 -0.60
C VAL A 61 2.56 14.71 -0.17
N ARG A 62 1.34 15.23 0.10
CA ARG A 62 0.18 14.41 0.48
C ARG A 62 -0.31 13.62 -0.72
N THR A 63 -0.39 14.23 -1.89
CA THR A 63 -0.81 13.54 -3.13
C THR A 63 0.16 12.42 -3.50
N ARG A 64 1.48 12.66 -3.42
CA ARG A 64 2.49 11.62 -3.65
C ARG A 64 2.38 10.46 -2.66
N GLU A 65 2.07 10.73 -1.40
CA GLU A 65 1.87 9.69 -0.39
C GLU A 65 0.60 8.89 -0.65
N ARG A 66 -0.49 9.55 -1.06
CA ARG A 66 -1.74 8.87 -1.44
C ARG A 66 -1.55 7.96 -2.66
N LEU A 67 -0.81 8.41 -3.67
CA LEU A 67 -0.42 7.58 -4.82
C LEU A 67 0.36 6.33 -4.37
N ALA A 68 1.32 6.50 -3.46
CA ALA A 68 2.11 5.38 -2.96
C ALA A 68 1.27 4.37 -2.16
N LEU A 69 0.36 4.87 -1.32
CA LEU A 69 -0.58 4.03 -0.58
C LEU A 69 -1.55 3.29 -1.51
N LEU A 70 -2.13 3.98 -2.50
CA LEU A 70 -3.03 3.38 -3.49
C LEU A 70 -2.34 2.26 -4.26
N VAL A 71 -1.15 2.51 -4.81
CA VAL A 71 -0.43 1.50 -5.61
C VAL A 71 0.02 0.33 -4.74
N ALA A 72 0.46 0.60 -3.50
CA ALA A 72 0.79 -0.45 -2.54
C ALA A 72 -0.41 -1.33 -2.18
N ALA A 73 -1.56 -0.69 -2.03
CA ALA A 73 -2.81 -1.36 -1.71
C ALA A 73 -3.21 -2.30 -2.85
N ASP A 74 -3.34 -1.76 -4.05
CA ASP A 74 -3.79 -2.51 -5.23
C ASP A 74 -2.83 -3.65 -5.61
N ASN A 75 -1.52 -3.44 -5.43
CA ASN A 75 -0.52 -4.49 -5.63
C ASN A 75 -0.47 -5.51 -4.48
N GLY A 76 -1.20 -5.33 -3.38
CA GLY A 76 -1.12 -6.20 -2.20
C GLY A 76 0.28 -6.26 -1.58
N CYS A 77 0.99 -5.13 -1.48
CA CYS A 77 2.29 -5.05 -0.79
C CYS A 77 2.10 -4.62 0.67
N ASP A 78 2.02 -5.57 1.60
CA ASP A 78 1.81 -5.28 3.02
C ASP A 78 2.85 -4.36 3.65
N TYR A 79 4.13 -4.61 3.36
CA TYR A 79 5.23 -3.78 3.84
C TYR A 79 5.03 -2.32 3.40
N CYS A 80 4.63 -2.14 2.14
CA CYS A 80 4.40 -0.83 1.55
C CYS A 80 3.14 -0.18 2.11
N VAL A 81 2.04 -0.93 2.27
CA VAL A 81 0.79 -0.45 2.88
C VAL A 81 1.06 0.01 4.32
N ALA A 82 1.80 -0.76 5.12
CA ALA A 82 2.18 -0.40 6.47
C ALA A 82 3.04 0.89 6.49
N ALA A 83 4.04 0.98 5.62
CA ALA A 83 4.92 2.15 5.53
C ALA A 83 4.15 3.42 5.15
N HIS A 84 3.31 3.32 4.12
CA HIS A 84 2.57 4.47 3.59
C HIS A 84 1.37 4.86 4.45
N THR A 85 0.74 3.91 5.14
CA THR A 85 -0.29 4.20 6.16
C THR A 85 0.29 4.99 7.32
N MET A 86 1.41 4.53 7.89
CA MET A 86 2.10 5.24 8.97
C MET A 86 2.50 6.66 8.54
N ARG A 87 3.04 6.81 7.33
CA ARG A 87 3.50 8.11 6.83
C ARG A 87 2.33 9.04 6.50
N ALA A 88 1.25 8.54 5.91
CA ALA A 88 0.01 9.28 5.71
C ALA A 88 -0.57 9.81 7.04
N GLY A 89 -0.63 8.98 8.07
CA GLY A 89 -1.08 9.41 9.41
C GLY A 89 -0.19 10.51 10.01
N ARG A 90 1.13 10.40 9.86
CA ARG A 90 2.08 11.46 10.28
C ARG A 90 1.92 12.77 9.49
N MET A 91 1.33 12.73 8.30
CA MET A 91 1.00 13.90 7.49
C MET A 91 -0.39 14.46 7.82
N GLY A 92 -1.10 13.88 8.79
CA GLY A 92 -2.42 14.34 9.22
C GLY A 92 -3.56 13.91 8.29
N LEU A 93 -3.39 12.82 7.53
CA LEU A 93 -4.54 12.16 6.91
C LEU A 93 -5.32 11.41 7.99
N SER A 94 -6.63 11.58 8.01
CA SER A 94 -7.54 10.81 8.85
C SER A 94 -7.57 9.34 8.45
N GLU A 95 -8.06 8.48 9.35
CA GLU A 95 -8.26 7.05 9.06
C GLU A 95 -9.19 6.84 7.87
N GLN A 96 -10.22 7.68 7.74
CA GLN A 96 -11.16 7.67 6.62
C GLN A 96 -10.47 8.05 5.30
N GLU A 97 -9.67 9.13 5.27
CA GLU A 97 -8.90 9.51 4.08
C GLU A 97 -7.92 8.40 3.64
N ILE A 98 -7.30 7.72 4.60
CA ILE A 98 -6.41 6.58 4.34
C ILE A 98 -7.19 5.42 3.74
N ALA A 99 -8.37 5.11 4.29
CA ALA A 99 -9.25 4.06 3.77
C ALA A 99 -9.72 4.38 2.34
N ASP A 100 -10.20 5.59 2.11
CA ASP A 100 -10.68 6.03 0.80
C ASP A 100 -9.56 6.07 -0.25
N THR A 101 -8.35 6.46 0.16
CA THR A 101 -7.17 6.42 -0.72
C THR A 101 -6.91 5.02 -1.26
N ARG A 102 -7.05 3.98 -0.41
CA ARG A 102 -6.88 2.58 -0.83
C ARG A 102 -7.94 2.13 -1.84
N LEU A 103 -9.07 2.83 -1.89
CA LEU A 103 -10.18 2.61 -2.83
C LEU A 103 -10.15 3.59 -4.03
N ALA A 104 -9.02 4.27 -4.24
CA ALA A 104 -8.83 5.27 -5.28
C ALA A 104 -9.82 6.45 -5.20
N ARG A 105 -10.15 6.90 -3.98
CA ARG A 105 -11.09 8.00 -3.72
C ARG A 105 -10.47 9.09 -2.85
N ALA A 106 -10.92 10.32 -3.05
CA ALA A 106 -10.68 11.44 -2.14
C ALA A 106 -11.87 12.42 -2.15
N GLU A 107 -12.02 13.20 -1.08
CA GLU A 107 -13.06 14.24 -1.02
C GLU A 107 -12.76 15.42 -1.96
N ASP A 108 -11.49 15.79 -2.08
CA ASP A 108 -11.03 16.84 -2.99
C ASP A 108 -11.08 16.35 -4.45
N SER A 109 -11.77 17.11 -5.32
CA SER A 109 -12.04 16.69 -6.69
C SER A 109 -10.79 16.55 -7.56
N HIS A 110 -9.76 17.35 -7.32
CA HIS A 110 -8.48 17.22 -8.00
C HIS A 110 -7.78 15.94 -7.56
N THR A 111 -7.61 15.73 -6.25
CA THR A 111 -6.95 14.54 -5.69
C THR A 111 -7.69 13.27 -6.10
N ASP A 112 -9.02 13.28 -6.10
CA ASP A 112 -9.83 12.16 -6.57
C ASP A 112 -9.55 11.83 -8.04
N ALA A 113 -9.45 12.85 -8.90
CA ALA A 113 -9.09 12.66 -10.31
C ALA A 113 -7.67 12.09 -10.47
N VAL A 114 -6.71 12.54 -9.67
CA VAL A 114 -5.34 12.00 -9.63
C VAL A 114 -5.34 10.51 -9.24
N LEU A 115 -6.07 10.13 -8.19
CA LEU A 115 -6.14 8.75 -7.72
C LEU A 115 -6.87 7.84 -8.72
N ARG A 116 -7.98 8.31 -9.31
CA ARG A 116 -8.68 7.58 -10.38
C ARG A 116 -7.80 7.36 -11.61
N PHE A 117 -7.03 8.36 -12.02
CA PHE A 117 -6.09 8.22 -13.11
C PHE A 117 -5.00 7.18 -12.79
N ALA A 118 -4.39 7.28 -11.61
CA ALA A 118 -3.36 6.33 -11.17
C ALA A 118 -3.88 4.89 -11.11
N HIS A 119 -5.09 4.69 -10.58
CA HIS A 119 -5.76 3.40 -10.54
C HIS A 119 -5.99 2.82 -11.95
N ALA A 120 -6.47 3.64 -12.89
CA ALA A 120 -6.64 3.21 -14.27
C ALA A 120 -5.31 2.88 -14.96
N VAL A 121 -4.25 3.67 -14.74
CA VAL A 121 -2.90 3.38 -15.25
C VAL A 121 -2.41 2.02 -14.74
N LEU A 122 -2.66 1.69 -13.48
CA LEU A 122 -2.27 0.43 -12.86
C LEU A 122 -3.02 -0.76 -13.46
N HIS A 123 -4.35 -0.69 -13.54
CA HIS A 123 -5.21 -1.79 -14.01
C HIS A 123 -5.13 -2.01 -15.52
N GLU A 124 -5.13 -0.93 -16.30
CA GLU A 124 -5.06 -0.98 -17.77
C GLU A 124 -3.62 -1.05 -18.29
N ARG A 125 -2.64 -1.10 -17.37
CA ARG A 125 -1.20 -1.13 -17.69
C ARG A 125 -0.81 0.02 -18.62
N GLY A 126 -1.29 1.22 -18.28
CA GLY A 126 -1.08 2.47 -19.00
C GLY A 126 -1.95 2.69 -20.24
N ARG A 127 -2.81 1.73 -20.64
CA ARG A 127 -3.70 1.85 -21.82
C ARG A 127 -5.00 2.57 -21.49
N VAL A 128 -4.88 3.78 -20.96
CA VAL A 128 -6.02 4.64 -20.64
C VAL A 128 -6.66 5.22 -21.90
N ASP A 129 -7.98 5.47 -21.88
CA ASP A 129 -8.70 6.07 -23.00
C ASP A 129 -8.72 7.61 -22.94
N ASP A 130 -9.06 8.22 -24.08
CA ASP A 130 -9.13 9.68 -24.22
C ASP A 130 -10.23 10.30 -23.34
N ALA A 131 -11.30 9.54 -23.06
CA ALA A 131 -12.41 10.00 -22.24
C ALA A 131 -11.97 10.20 -20.78
N LEU A 132 -11.20 9.26 -20.22
CA LEU A 132 -10.61 9.40 -18.90
C LEU A 132 -9.65 10.58 -18.85
N LEU A 133 -8.76 10.72 -19.84
CA LEU A 133 -7.81 11.84 -19.91
C LEU A 133 -8.52 13.20 -19.95
N ALA A 134 -9.57 13.32 -20.77
CA ALA A 134 -10.39 14.53 -20.81
C ALA A 134 -11.09 14.78 -19.47
N GLY A 135 -11.62 13.73 -18.84
CA GLY A 135 -12.32 13.81 -17.55
C GLY A 135 -11.43 14.29 -16.41
N VAL A 136 -10.19 13.80 -16.31
CA VAL A 136 -9.26 14.21 -15.24
C VAL A 136 -8.71 15.62 -15.47
N ARG A 137 -8.46 16.01 -16.74
CA ARG A 137 -8.11 17.40 -17.08
C ARG A 137 -9.21 18.39 -16.73
N ALA A 138 -10.47 18.01 -16.89
CA ALA A 138 -11.61 18.84 -16.49
C ALA A 138 -11.67 19.08 -14.95
N GLN A 139 -11.00 18.23 -14.16
CA GLN A 139 -10.83 18.41 -12.71
C GLN A 139 -9.53 19.16 -12.34
N GLY A 140 -8.81 19.67 -13.33
CA GLY A 140 -7.60 20.48 -13.13
C GLY A 140 -6.29 19.69 -13.11
N VAL A 141 -6.30 18.38 -13.44
CA VAL A 141 -5.06 17.60 -13.56
C VAL A 141 -4.29 18.04 -14.81
N THR A 142 -3.07 18.51 -14.60
CA THR A 142 -2.18 19.03 -15.65
C THR A 142 -1.39 17.93 -16.36
N ASP A 143 -0.85 18.22 -17.55
CA ASP A 143 0.00 17.25 -18.27
C ASP A 143 1.30 16.91 -17.51
N ALA A 144 1.80 17.85 -16.70
CA ALA A 144 2.93 17.60 -15.79
C ALA A 144 2.55 16.59 -14.71
N GLU A 145 1.39 16.76 -14.07
CA GLU A 145 0.88 15.81 -13.08
C GLU A 145 0.57 14.45 -13.70
N LEU A 146 -0.05 14.39 -14.89
CA LEU A 146 -0.29 13.13 -15.60
C LEU A 146 1.03 12.34 -15.81
N SER A 147 2.09 13.05 -16.20
CA SER A 147 3.41 12.45 -16.39
C SER A 147 4.03 11.98 -15.07
N GLU A 148 3.95 12.79 -14.02
CA GLU A 148 4.45 12.42 -12.68
C GLU A 148 3.66 11.29 -12.04
N ILE A 149 2.34 11.20 -12.27
CA ILE A 149 1.50 10.09 -11.78
C ILE A 149 2.00 8.77 -12.34
N VAL A 150 2.29 8.68 -13.65
CA VAL A 150 2.88 7.47 -14.26
C VAL A 150 4.24 7.15 -13.63
N GLY A 151 5.08 8.16 -13.40
CA GLY A 151 6.36 8.01 -12.71
C GLY A 151 6.21 7.46 -11.29
N HIS A 152 5.25 7.98 -10.53
CA HIS A 152 4.94 7.50 -9.18
C HIS A 152 4.36 6.09 -9.17
N VAL A 153 3.51 5.73 -10.13
CA VAL A 153 3.01 4.36 -10.30
C VAL A 153 4.19 3.41 -10.54
N ALA A 154 5.09 3.74 -11.48
CA ALA A 154 6.26 2.91 -11.76
C ALA A 154 7.22 2.79 -10.56
N LEU A 155 7.50 3.89 -9.87
CA LEU A 155 8.34 3.91 -8.66
C LEU A 155 7.79 2.97 -7.59
N ASN A 156 6.48 3.03 -7.34
CA ASN A 156 5.85 2.21 -6.30
C ASN A 156 5.74 0.75 -6.73
N ILE A 157 5.39 0.45 -7.99
CA ILE A 157 5.42 -0.93 -8.52
C ILE A 157 6.81 -1.57 -8.29
N LEU A 158 7.89 -0.83 -8.53
CA LEU A 158 9.25 -1.33 -8.31
C LEU A 158 9.47 -1.74 -6.85
N SER A 159 9.11 -0.91 -5.88
CA SER A 159 9.26 -1.26 -4.46
C SER A 159 8.29 -2.36 -4.01
N ASN A 160 7.06 -2.38 -4.55
CA ASN A 160 6.06 -3.41 -4.26
C ASN A 160 6.56 -4.79 -4.73
N TYR A 161 6.93 -4.91 -6.00
CA TYR A 161 7.38 -6.18 -6.58
C TYR A 161 8.68 -6.64 -5.96
N PHE A 162 9.59 -5.70 -5.66
CA PHE A 162 10.79 -6.03 -4.91
C PHE A 162 10.45 -6.62 -3.55
N ASN A 163 9.52 -6.02 -2.79
CA ASN A 163 9.08 -6.55 -1.50
C ASN A 163 8.37 -7.90 -1.62
N HIS A 164 7.62 -8.17 -2.68
CA HIS A 164 7.02 -9.49 -2.91
C HIS A 164 8.07 -10.58 -3.11
N VAL A 165 9.16 -10.26 -3.81
CA VAL A 165 10.30 -11.16 -4.04
C VAL A 165 11.14 -11.32 -2.76
N ALA A 166 11.56 -10.21 -2.19
CA ALA A 166 12.48 -10.17 -1.06
C ALA A 166 11.82 -10.57 0.26
N ARG A 167 10.53 -10.32 0.44
CA ARG A 167 9.78 -10.52 1.69
C ARG A 167 10.56 -10.07 2.93
N PRO A 168 11.06 -8.82 2.96
CA PRO A 168 11.76 -8.33 4.13
C PRO A 168 10.84 -8.40 5.35
N GLU A 169 11.42 -8.67 6.51
CA GLU A 169 10.67 -8.61 7.76
C GLU A 169 10.17 -7.19 7.99
N LEU A 170 8.95 -7.08 8.52
CA LEU A 170 8.34 -5.80 8.80
C LEU A 170 9.02 -5.17 10.01
N ASP A 171 9.76 -4.08 9.78
CA ASP A 171 10.49 -3.31 10.77
C ASP A 171 9.79 -1.98 11.10
N LEU A 172 8.47 -1.96 10.94
CA LEU A 172 7.58 -0.85 11.27
C LEU A 172 6.25 -1.41 11.80
N PRO A 173 5.43 -0.60 12.48
CA PRO A 173 4.12 -1.06 12.93
C PRO A 173 3.27 -1.56 11.74
N PRO A 174 2.60 -2.72 11.86
CA PRO A 174 1.67 -3.17 10.83
C PRO A 174 0.56 -2.15 10.63
N ALA A 175 0.03 -2.07 9.40
CA ALA A 175 -1.13 -1.23 9.14
C ALA A 175 -2.32 -1.76 9.95
N ALA A 176 -2.98 -0.87 10.69
CA ALA A 176 -4.26 -1.20 11.29
C ALA A 176 -5.29 -1.54 10.18
N PRO A 177 -6.28 -2.40 10.48
CA PRO A 177 -7.46 -2.52 9.64
C PRO A 177 -8.09 -1.15 9.46
N THR A 178 -8.51 -0.84 8.24
CA THR A 178 -9.28 0.39 7.98
C THR A 178 -10.76 0.06 7.88
N GLU A 179 -11.62 0.95 8.37
CA GLU A 179 -13.05 0.86 8.06
C GLU A 179 -13.26 0.98 6.55
N GLY A 180 -14.05 0.07 5.99
CA GLY A 180 -14.35 0.00 4.57
C GLY A 180 -15.79 0.37 4.26
N HIS A 181 -16.01 1.00 3.10
CA HIS A 181 -17.36 1.14 2.56
C HIS A 181 -17.85 -0.18 1.97
N THR A 182 -19.15 -0.46 2.11
CA THR A 182 -19.79 -1.64 1.52
C THR A 182 -19.95 -1.43 0.01
N MET A 183 -19.07 -2.00 -0.80
CA MET A 183 -19.34 -2.14 -2.24
C MET A 183 -20.22 -3.36 -2.50
N THR A 184 -20.90 -3.40 -3.65
CA THR A 184 -21.77 -4.50 -4.10
C THR A 184 -20.95 -5.78 -4.31
N GLN A 185 -20.65 -6.48 -3.22
CA GLN A 185 -19.73 -7.61 -3.21
C GLN A 185 -20.48 -8.95 -3.12
N THR A 186 -19.90 -10.00 -3.72
CA THR A 186 -20.34 -11.38 -3.49
C THR A 186 -19.77 -11.87 -2.17
N TRP A 187 -20.41 -11.47 -1.08
CA TRP A 187 -20.03 -11.84 0.28
C TRP A 187 -20.19 -13.35 0.51
N ARG A 188 -19.15 -14.00 1.05
CA ARG A 188 -19.15 -15.40 1.47
C ARG A 188 -19.16 -15.48 3.00
N THR A 189 -19.76 -16.52 3.55
CA THR A 189 -19.69 -16.78 5.00
C THR A 189 -18.38 -17.50 5.31
N ALA A 190 -17.58 -16.90 6.17
CA ALA A 190 -16.42 -17.52 6.80
C ALA A 190 -16.80 -17.91 8.24
N THR A 191 -16.55 -19.16 8.60
CA THR A 191 -16.72 -19.63 9.99
C THR A 191 -15.57 -19.18 10.86
N ARG A 192 -14.38 -18.99 10.26
CA ARG A 192 -13.17 -18.59 10.98
C ARG A 192 -12.19 -17.89 10.05
N ILE A 193 -11.56 -16.84 10.55
CA ILE A 193 -10.48 -16.09 9.90
C ILE A 193 -9.33 -16.02 10.89
N GLU A 194 -8.16 -16.53 10.51
CA GLU A 194 -6.93 -16.44 11.30
C GLU A 194 -5.97 -15.48 10.62
N LEU A 195 -5.43 -14.53 11.41
CA LEU A 195 -4.52 -13.51 10.93
C LEU A 195 -3.07 -13.96 11.11
N ALA A 196 -2.20 -13.48 10.24
CA ALA A 196 -0.76 -13.66 10.38
C ALA A 196 -0.23 -12.89 11.60
N ASP A 197 0.92 -13.32 12.14
CA ASP A 197 1.52 -12.72 13.34
C ASP A 197 1.66 -11.19 13.21
N GLY A 198 1.17 -10.47 14.22
CA GLY A 198 1.20 -9.01 14.28
C GLY A 198 0.00 -8.30 13.64
N TYR A 199 -0.86 -9.01 12.90
CA TYR A 199 -2.09 -8.45 12.36
C TYR A 199 -3.28 -8.77 13.28
N THR A 200 -4.22 -7.85 13.37
CA THR A 200 -5.46 -8.00 14.13
C THR A 200 -6.65 -7.53 13.33
N LEU A 201 -7.83 -8.03 13.67
CA LEU A 201 -9.14 -7.47 13.34
C LEU A 201 -9.85 -7.13 14.65
N LEU A 202 -10.86 -6.27 14.61
CA LEU A 202 -11.75 -6.01 15.73
C LEU A 202 -12.83 -7.09 15.80
N ASP A 203 -13.07 -7.64 16.99
CA ASP A 203 -14.20 -8.53 17.24
C ASP A 203 -15.53 -7.76 17.34
N ARG A 204 -16.63 -8.47 17.62
CA ARG A 204 -17.96 -7.85 17.82
C ARG A 204 -18.04 -6.84 18.98
N HIS A 205 -17.07 -6.85 19.89
CA HIS A 205 -16.96 -5.91 21.01
C HIS A 205 -15.97 -4.77 20.73
N GLY A 206 -15.39 -4.72 19.53
CA GLY A 206 -14.39 -3.72 19.15
C GLY A 206 -12.98 -4.01 19.71
N ALA A 207 -12.73 -5.21 20.22
CA ALA A 207 -11.42 -5.59 20.74
C ALA A 207 -10.53 -6.18 19.64
N PRO A 208 -9.23 -5.81 19.56
CA PRO A 208 -8.32 -6.39 18.58
C PRO A 208 -8.01 -7.86 18.88
N VAL A 209 -8.26 -8.73 17.92
CA VAL A 209 -8.08 -10.18 17.98
C VAL A 209 -7.35 -10.70 16.73
N ALA A 210 -6.56 -11.76 16.89
CA ALA A 210 -5.87 -12.44 15.79
C ALA A 210 -6.75 -13.50 15.10
N VAL A 211 -7.88 -13.85 15.71
CA VAL A 211 -8.85 -14.82 15.19
C VAL A 211 -10.23 -14.22 15.29
N VAL A 212 -10.97 -14.24 14.18
CA VAL A 212 -12.37 -13.81 14.11
C VAL A 212 -13.20 -15.01 13.67
N ASP A 213 -14.18 -15.36 14.49
CA ASP A 213 -15.21 -16.36 14.15
C ASP A 213 -16.45 -15.65 13.60
N ASP A 214 -17.23 -16.37 12.78
CA ASP A 214 -18.51 -15.92 12.22
C ASP A 214 -18.47 -14.54 11.56
N ALA A 215 -17.96 -14.50 10.33
CA ALA A 215 -17.88 -13.28 9.55
C ALA A 215 -18.38 -13.48 8.11
N ARG A 216 -18.82 -12.39 7.49
CA ARG A 216 -18.93 -12.32 6.04
C ARG A 216 -17.64 -11.76 5.49
N ILE A 217 -17.13 -12.34 4.41
CA ILE A 217 -15.94 -11.85 3.73
C ILE A 217 -16.15 -11.61 2.25
N ALA A 218 -15.37 -10.69 1.70
CA ALA A 218 -15.20 -10.49 0.26
C ALA A 218 -13.72 -10.24 -0.03
N ILE A 219 -13.24 -10.69 -1.20
CA ILE A 219 -11.86 -10.47 -1.63
C ILE A 219 -11.88 -9.57 -2.86
N GLU A 220 -11.20 -8.44 -2.79
CA GLU A 220 -11.15 -7.43 -3.86
C GLU A 220 -9.83 -6.69 -3.81
N GLY A 221 -9.20 -6.44 -4.97
CA GLY A 221 -7.97 -5.64 -5.05
C GLY A 221 -6.81 -6.14 -4.18
N GLY A 222 -6.74 -7.45 -3.88
CA GLY A 222 -5.72 -8.00 -2.97
C GLY A 222 -6.01 -7.79 -1.48
N PHE A 223 -7.22 -7.36 -1.11
CA PHE A 223 -7.69 -7.20 0.26
C PHE A 223 -8.80 -8.18 0.61
N LEU A 224 -8.84 -8.57 1.89
CA LEU A 224 -9.96 -9.22 2.53
C LEU A 224 -10.81 -8.16 3.26
N HIS A 225 -12.03 -7.96 2.78
CA HIS A 225 -13.07 -7.23 3.48
C HIS A 225 -13.75 -8.18 4.45
N VAL A 226 -13.86 -7.79 5.72
CA VAL A 226 -14.40 -8.61 6.80
C VAL A 226 -15.52 -7.85 7.50
N LYS A 227 -16.72 -8.43 7.49
CA LYS A 227 -17.85 -7.99 8.31
C LYS A 227 -18.13 -9.06 9.36
N VAL A 228 -17.66 -8.83 10.58
CA VAL A 228 -17.99 -9.68 11.74
C VAL A 228 -19.52 -9.67 11.92
N VAL A 229 -20.13 -10.83 12.13
CA VAL A 229 -21.56 -10.91 12.41
C VAL A 229 -21.88 -10.07 13.66
N ASP A 230 -22.94 -9.27 13.58
CA ASP A 230 -23.33 -8.26 14.58
C ASP A 230 -22.31 -7.12 14.83
N GLY A 231 -21.22 -7.07 14.06
CA GLY A 231 -20.27 -5.96 14.04
C GLY A 231 -20.79 -4.76 13.24
N ALA A 232 -20.50 -3.56 13.73
CA ALA A 232 -21.00 -2.31 13.13
C ALA A 232 -20.29 -1.93 11.82
N ALA A 233 -19.02 -2.29 11.64
CA ALA A 233 -18.18 -1.85 10.54
C ALA A 233 -17.63 -3.01 9.69
N VAL A 234 -17.40 -2.73 8.41
CA VAL A 234 -16.57 -3.57 7.55
C VAL A 234 -15.12 -3.19 7.79
N GLN A 235 -14.26 -4.17 8.02
CA GLN A 235 -12.84 -3.99 8.21
C GLN A 235 -12.09 -4.48 6.97
N ILE A 236 -11.05 -3.76 6.57
CA ILE A 236 -10.23 -4.12 5.41
C ILE A 236 -8.84 -4.48 5.90
N VAL A 237 -8.41 -5.71 5.61
CA VAL A 237 -7.03 -6.18 5.80
C VAL A 237 -6.48 -6.71 4.48
N SER A 238 -5.17 -6.63 4.27
CA SER A 238 -4.56 -7.15 3.05
C SER A 238 -4.60 -8.69 3.02
N ALA A 239 -4.60 -9.28 1.83
CA ALA A 239 -4.64 -10.73 1.68
C ALA A 239 -3.50 -11.48 2.42
N PRO A 240 -2.24 -11.00 2.45
CA PRO A 240 -1.19 -11.70 3.19
C PRO A 240 -1.25 -11.48 4.71
N ALA A 241 -2.07 -10.54 5.22
CA ALA A 241 -2.41 -10.45 6.64
C ALA A 241 -3.29 -11.62 7.10
N VAL A 242 -3.84 -12.41 6.17
CA VAL A 242 -4.74 -13.53 6.46
C VAL A 242 -3.97 -14.84 6.34
N ALA A 243 -3.77 -15.53 7.46
CA ALA A 243 -3.12 -16.83 7.51
C ALA A 243 -4.03 -17.95 7.01
N ARG A 244 -5.32 -17.91 7.39
CA ARG A 244 -6.30 -18.94 7.03
C ARG A 244 -7.72 -18.39 7.04
N VAL A 245 -8.54 -18.89 6.11
CA VAL A 245 -9.99 -18.68 6.10
C VAL A 245 -10.68 -20.03 5.97
N ASP A 246 -11.49 -20.37 6.95
CA ASP A 246 -12.40 -21.51 6.89
C ASP A 246 -13.78 -21.02 6.44
N TYR A 247 -14.30 -21.60 5.36
CA TYR A 247 -15.60 -21.24 4.79
C TYR A 247 -16.70 -22.15 5.35
N LEU A 248 -17.91 -21.59 5.48
CA LEU A 248 -19.09 -22.43 5.66
C LEU A 248 -19.31 -23.21 4.35
N ASN A 249 -19.14 -24.53 4.38
CA ASN A 249 -19.42 -25.37 3.22
C ASN A 249 -20.88 -25.13 2.79
N ALA A 250 -21.09 -24.80 1.52
CA ALA A 250 -22.43 -24.84 0.94
C ALA A 250 -22.88 -26.30 0.97
N ALA A 251 -23.92 -26.58 1.76
CA ALA A 251 -24.63 -27.85 1.73
C ALA A 251 -25.41 -27.98 0.40
#